data_AF-A0A7W3Y7N3-F1
#
_entry.id   AF-A0A7W3Y7N3-F1
#
_cell.length_a   1.000
_cell.length_b   1.000
_cell.length_c   1.000
_cell.angle_alpha   90.00
_cell.angle_beta   90.00
_cell.angle_gamma   90.00
#
_symmetry.space_group_name_H-M   'P 1'
#
loop_
_entity.id
_entity.type
_entity.pdbx_description
1 polymer ?
#
loop_
_entity_poly.entity_id
_entity_poly.type
_entity_poly.pdbx_seq_one_letter_code
_entity_poly.pdbx_strand_id
1 'polypeptide(L)'
;MNFLNLTDPHLDFPHHWLKYKVIKKVRVAQIYCTLSYTPRACPNCGIVNHGQILKYGFYQAKHKYGQFRAQPLMLIVNTQRFQCPDCHTT
;
A
#
# COMPACT_ATOMS: atom_id res chain seq x y z
N MET A 1 -2.80 18.77 7.84
CA MET A 1 -2.73 19.30 6.46
C MET A 1 -2.73 18.10 5.52
N ASN A 2 -3.88 17.79 4.88
CA ASN A 2 -4.04 16.55 4.09
C ASN A 2 -4.13 16.89 2.60
N PHE A 3 -2.98 17.01 1.94
CA PHE A 3 -2.86 17.53 0.57
C PHE A 3 -3.37 16.55 -0.52
N LEU A 4 -3.60 15.28 -0.16
CA LEU A 4 -3.88 14.22 -1.12
C LEU A 4 -5.21 13.50 -0.86
N ASN A 5 -6.00 13.88 0.15
CA ASN A 5 -7.21 13.13 0.59
C ASN A 5 -6.97 11.63 0.87
N LEU A 6 -5.73 11.22 1.12
CA LEU A 6 -5.40 9.89 1.63
C LEU A 6 -5.51 9.95 3.16
N THR A 7 -6.65 9.50 3.70
CA THR A 7 -6.98 9.59 5.14
C THR A 7 -6.94 8.25 5.88
N ASP A 8 -6.57 7.17 5.19
CA ASP A 8 -6.51 5.85 5.82
C ASP A 8 -5.43 5.84 6.91
N PRO A 9 -5.79 5.54 8.18
CA PRO A 9 -4.86 5.57 9.31
C PRO A 9 -3.78 4.48 9.24
N HIS A 10 -3.94 3.47 8.37
CA HIS A 10 -2.98 2.40 8.15
C HIS A 10 -1.97 2.71 7.04
N LEU A 11 -2.09 3.87 6.39
CA LEU A 11 -1.10 4.37 5.44
C LEU A 11 0.03 5.08 6.17
N ASP A 12 1.24 4.58 5.94
CA ASP A 12 2.48 5.20 6.38
C ASP A 12 3.25 5.77 5.17
N PHE A 13 3.81 6.98 5.33
CA PHE A 13 4.58 7.67 4.30
C PHE A 13 6.03 7.82 4.76
N PRO A 14 7.01 7.28 4.02
CA PRO A 14 8.42 7.46 4.36
C PRO A 14 8.85 8.91 4.18
N HIS A 15 9.98 9.29 4.78
CA HIS A 15 10.51 10.66 4.71
C HIS A 15 10.62 11.19 3.25
N HIS A 16 11.06 10.34 2.32
CA HIS A 16 11.10 10.64 0.88
C HIS A 16 9.95 9.94 0.12
N TRP A 17 8.72 10.28 0.48
CA TRP A 17 7.49 9.71 -0.11
C TRP A 17 7.27 10.12 -1.57
N LEU A 18 7.68 11.33 -1.99
CA LEU A 18 7.52 11.77 -3.38
C LEU A 18 8.81 11.56 -4.17
N LYS A 19 8.71 10.84 -5.30
CA LYS A 19 9.81 10.65 -6.25
C LYS A 19 9.34 10.95 -7.67
N TYR A 20 10.28 11.24 -8.56
CA TYR A 20 10.01 11.41 -9.98
C TYR A 20 10.68 10.29 -10.77
N LYS A 21 9.95 9.69 -11.70
CA LYS A 21 10.47 8.65 -12.59
C LYS A 21 10.07 8.92 -14.02
N VAL A 22 10.96 8.67 -14.97
CA VAL A 22 10.63 8.71 -16.39
C VAL A 22 10.07 7.35 -16.79
N ILE A 23 8.84 7.33 -17.31
CA ILE A 23 8.16 6.14 -17.83
C ILE A 23 7.75 6.45 -19.26
N LYS A 24 8.26 5.68 -20.24
CA LYS A 24 7.97 5.90 -21.67
C LYS A 24 8.18 7.36 -22.11
N LYS A 25 9.32 7.96 -21.75
CA LYS A 25 9.69 9.37 -22.01
C LYS A 25 8.83 10.44 -21.32
N VAL A 26 7.89 10.06 -20.46
CA VAL A 26 7.07 10.99 -19.66
C VAL A 26 7.59 11.02 -18.23
N ARG A 27 7.80 12.21 -17.67
CA ARG A 27 8.13 12.39 -16.24
C ARG A 27 6.85 12.20 -15.41
N VAL A 28 6.87 11.21 -14.52
CA VAL A 28 5.75 10.83 -13.66
C VAL A 28 6.13 11.07 -12.21
N ALA A 29 5.28 11.77 -11.47
CA ALA A 29 5.37 11.89 -10.02
C ALA A 29 4.83 10.62 -9.36
N GLN A 30 5.58 10.06 -8.42
CA GLN A 30 5.24 8.82 -7.73
C GLN A 30 5.24 9.06 -6.23
N ILE A 31 4.09 8.83 -5.60
CA ILE A 31 3.91 8.85 -4.15
C ILE A 31 4.08 7.44 -3.64
N TYR A 32 5.02 7.23 -2.74
CA TYR A 32 5.27 5.95 -2.09
C TYR A 32 4.66 5.95 -0.70
N CYS A 33 3.92 4.89 -0.39
CA CYS A 33 3.41 4.64 0.95
C CYS A 33 3.36 3.14 1.23
N THR A 34 3.23 2.79 2.50
CA THR A 34 3.03 1.43 2.98
C THR A 34 1.64 1.33 3.60
N LEU A 35 0.86 0.34 3.19
CA LEU A 35 -0.41 0.00 3.84
C LEU A 35 -0.17 -1.21 4.74
N SER A 36 -0.20 -1.01 6.06
CA SER A 36 0.00 -2.08 7.03
C SER A 36 -1.06 -2.03 8.12
N TYR A 37 -1.77 -3.15 8.29
CA TYR A 37 -2.77 -3.33 9.33
C TYR A 37 -2.55 -4.69 10.01
N THR A 38 -3.41 -5.06 10.95
CA THR A 38 -3.50 -6.43 11.46
C THR A 38 -4.93 -6.91 11.22
N PRO A 39 -5.15 -7.95 10.39
CA PRO A 39 -6.50 -8.42 10.10
C PRO A 39 -7.14 -8.97 11.37
N ARG A 40 -8.44 -8.70 11.59
CA ARG A 40 -9.20 -9.27 12.72
C ARG A 40 -9.53 -10.76 12.52
N ALA A 41 -9.58 -11.20 11.27
CA ALA A 41 -9.83 -12.59 10.91
C ALA A 41 -9.26 -12.92 9.52
N CYS A 42 -9.11 -14.22 9.26
CA CYS A 42 -9.02 -14.88 7.96
C CYS A 42 -9.91 -14.26 6.87
N PRO A 43 -9.48 -13.43 5.88
CA PRO A 43 -10.40 -13.04 4.81
C PRO A 43 -10.80 -14.23 3.92
N ASN A 44 -10.02 -15.31 3.94
CA ASN A 44 -10.28 -16.53 3.17
C ASN A 44 -11.07 -17.58 3.99
N CYS A 45 -10.59 -17.97 5.17
CA CYS A 45 -11.21 -19.04 5.97
C CYS A 45 -12.02 -18.58 7.18
N GLY A 46 -12.02 -17.28 7.51
CA GLY A 46 -12.79 -16.73 8.62
C GLY A 46 -12.21 -16.93 10.03
N ILE A 47 -11.07 -17.61 10.20
CA ILE A 47 -10.47 -17.82 11.53
C ILE A 47 -10.18 -16.48 12.23
N VAL A 48 -10.66 -16.31 13.46
CA VAL A 48 -10.45 -15.08 14.24
C VAL A 48 -8.98 -14.94 14.61
N ASN A 49 -8.39 -13.79 14.32
CA ASN A 49 -6.98 -13.53 14.60
C ASN A 49 -6.76 -13.16 16.07
N HIS A 50 -6.23 -14.10 16.83
CA HIS A 50 -5.72 -13.91 18.20
C HIS A 50 -4.20 -13.67 18.21
N GLY A 51 -3.59 -13.38 17.06
CA GLY A 51 -2.15 -13.17 16.87
C GLY A 51 -1.47 -14.24 16.01
N GLN A 52 -2.20 -15.26 15.58
CA GLN A 52 -1.66 -16.35 14.77
C GLN A 52 -1.53 -16.01 13.28
N ILE A 53 -2.24 -14.98 12.77
CA ILE A 53 -2.06 -14.51 11.40
C ILE A 53 -0.84 -13.59 11.35
N LEU A 54 0.21 -14.05 10.67
CA LEU A 54 1.52 -13.40 10.67
C LEU A 54 1.71 -12.52 9.44
N LYS A 55 2.47 -11.43 9.60
CA LYS A 55 2.93 -10.59 8.48
C LYS A 55 3.84 -11.41 7.56
N TYR A 56 3.55 -11.42 6.26
CA TYR A 56 4.24 -12.24 5.27
C TYR A 56 4.72 -11.44 4.06
N GLY A 57 5.69 -10.54 4.27
CA GLY A 57 6.23 -9.70 3.21
C GLY A 57 5.21 -8.67 2.66
N PHE A 58 5.44 -8.17 1.46
CA PHE A 58 4.64 -7.10 0.87
C PHE A 58 4.34 -7.39 -0.60
N TYR A 59 3.21 -6.88 -1.09
CA TYR A 59 2.97 -6.73 -2.53
C TYR A 59 2.83 -5.26 -2.88
N GLN A 60 3.34 -4.87 -4.06
CA GLN A 60 3.27 -3.49 -4.51
C GLN A 60 2.12 -3.30 -5.50
N ALA A 61 1.17 -2.44 -5.15
CA ALA A 61 0.12 -1.97 -6.03
C ALA A 61 0.50 -0.60 -6.64
N LYS A 62 0.10 -0.37 -7.89
CA LYS A 62 0.33 0.89 -8.61
C LYS A 62 -1.00 1.43 -9.09
N HIS A 63 -1.39 2.59 -8.58
CA HIS A 63 -2.65 3.25 -8.94
C HIS A 63 -2.36 4.56 -9.66
N LYS A 64 -3.02 4.79 -10.80
CA LYS A 64 -3.06 6.13 -11.40
C LYS A 64 -3.92 6.99 -10.49
N TYR A 65 -3.34 8.06 -9.95
CA TYR A 65 -4.00 8.86 -8.93
C TYR A 65 -4.52 10.20 -9.47
N GLY A 66 -3.85 10.75 -10.48
CA GLY A 66 -4.25 12.00 -11.10
C GLY A 66 -3.06 12.73 -11.71
N GLN A 67 -2.92 14.01 -11.39
CA GLN A 67 -1.81 14.84 -11.86
C GLN A 67 -1.26 15.70 -10.71
N PHE A 68 0.05 15.97 -10.76
CA PHE A 68 0.74 16.88 -9.86
C PHE A 68 1.65 17.78 -10.70
N ARG A 69 1.42 19.09 -10.66
CA ARG A 69 2.18 20.10 -11.44
C ARG A 69 2.25 19.74 -12.94
N ALA A 70 1.09 19.46 -13.55
CA ALA A 70 0.93 19.05 -14.94
C ALA A 70 1.63 17.74 -15.36
N GLN A 71 2.15 16.97 -14.40
CA GLN A 71 2.73 15.65 -14.63
C GLN A 71 1.78 14.56 -14.13
N PRO A 72 1.71 13.39 -14.78
CA PRO A 72 0.96 12.26 -14.24
C PRO A 72 1.42 11.90 -12.83
N LEU A 73 0.46 11.62 -11.95
CA LEU A 73 0.67 11.23 -10.58
C LEU A 73 0.26 9.78 -10.38
N MET A 74 1.15 9.00 -9.79
CA MET A 74 0.93 7.59 -9.46
C MET A 74 1.12 7.37 -7.96
N LEU A 75 0.23 6.59 -7.37
CA LEU A 75 0.37 6.09 -6.02
C LEU A 75 0.99 4.68 -6.07
N ILE A 76 2.08 4.49 -5.34
CA ILE A 76 2.81 3.23 -5.20
C ILE A 76 2.62 2.75 -3.77
N VAL A 77 1.75 1.77 -3.58
CA VAL A 77 1.36 1.26 -2.26
C VAL A 77 2.01 -0.09 -2.04
N ASN A 78 2.91 -0.17 -1.06
CA ASN A 78 3.41 -1.45 -0.56
C ASN A 78 2.42 -1.96 0.48
N THR A 79 1.59 -2.92 0.09
CA THR A 79 0.57 -3.48 0.98
C THR A 79 1.13 -4.70 1.70
N GLN A 80 0.99 -4.70 3.03
CA GLN A 80 1.38 -5.80 3.90
C GLN A 80 0.57 -7.05 3.53
N ARG A 81 1.27 -8.15 3.26
CA ARG A 81 0.66 -9.48 3.14
C ARG A 81 0.59 -10.15 4.50
N PHE A 82 -0.31 -11.12 4.62
CA PHE A 82 -0.51 -11.87 5.84
C PHE A 82 -0.69 -13.34 5.52
N GLN A 83 0.00 -14.22 6.24
CA GLN A 83 -0.17 -15.64 6.10
C GLN A 83 -1.07 -16.17 7.21
N CYS A 84 -2.15 -16.84 6.81
CA CYS A 84 -3.00 -17.57 7.74
C CYS A 84 -2.41 -18.97 8.02
N PRO A 85 -2.21 -19.38 9.28
CA PRO A 85 -1.66 -20.69 9.59
C PRO A 85 -2.64 -21.83 9.30
N ASP A 86 -3.94 -21.60 9.38
CA ASP A 86 -4.97 -22.63 9.18
C ASP A 86 -5.21 -22.99 7.72
N CYS A 87 -5.26 -21.99 6.83
CA CYS A 87 -5.53 -22.21 5.40
C CYS A 87 -4.34 -21.90 4.49
N HIS A 88 -3.19 -21.53 5.07
CA HIS A 88 -1.93 -21.22 4.37
C HIS A 88 -2.02 -20.16 3.26
N THR A 89 -3.12 -19.40 3.20
CA THR A 89 -3.34 -18.33 2.23
C THR A 89 -2.54 -17.09 2.61
N THR A 90 -2.03 -16.36 1.60
CA THR A 90 -1.18 -15.15 1.73
C THR A 90 -1.74 -13.93 1.01
#